data_AF-A0A433P738-F1
#
_entry.id   AF-A0A433P738-F1
#
_cell.length_a   1.000
_cell.length_b   1.000
_cell.length_c   1.000
_cell.angle_alpha   90.00
_cell.angle_beta   90.00
_cell.angle_gamma   90.00
#
_symmetry.space_group_name_H-M   'P 1'
#
loop_
_entity.id
_entity.type
_entity.pdbx_description
1 polymer ?
#
loop_
_entity_poly.entity_id
_entity_poly.type
_entity_poly.pdbx_seq_one_letter_code
_entity_poly.pdbx_strand_id
1 'polypeptide(L)'
;RGGIGKAEEDEEEVEEEVEEEEVGEEEEVEENKEEPLLLSVLRPSIRTISKATISKRWKPLTSIMKKHLVGMLEAAVASVLPQVPGERRRIGAQQHLNQLVRKIEAKLENTTVPQYAVGKNFDHKRLGGQNKLLEITLLPEIEQIAEMEAELTREEMETRQDKEELHQFQEKRKTLDARNTALHKAKLHPLLKLEVEEPVEIDDVTIRGEVVKAQAEREREEKLAFLPDKDRALRAVRKSVAARLQLADDRTRELDDVAQGISLAERHVLGLMEGLGLAERVADRGLSTVT
;
A
#
# COMPACT_ATOMS: atom_id res chain seq x y z
N ARG A 1 12.74 -62.89 55.65
CA ARG A 1 13.34 -64.06 54.97
C ARG A 1 12.55 -64.27 53.67
N GLY A 2 13.24 -64.62 52.57
CA GLY A 2 12.81 -64.55 51.16
C GLY A 2 11.41 -65.09 50.84
N GLY A 3 10.76 -64.75 49.74
CA GLY A 3 11.28 -64.34 48.43
C GLY A 3 10.77 -65.31 47.35
N ILE A 4 10.02 -64.75 46.37
CA ILE A 4 9.95 -65.12 44.94
C ILE A 4 9.07 -66.31 44.48
N GLY A 5 8.23 -66.02 43.46
CA GLY A 5 7.69 -66.93 42.42
C GLY A 5 6.26 -66.53 42.02
N LYS A 6 5.96 -65.80 40.92
CA LYS A 6 5.82 -66.24 39.50
C LYS A 6 4.91 -67.48 39.35
N ALA A 7 3.95 -67.59 38.44
CA ALA A 7 3.51 -66.83 37.27
C ALA A 7 2.11 -67.37 36.84
N GLU A 8 1.44 -66.66 35.91
CA GLU A 8 0.69 -67.13 34.71
C GLU A 8 -0.20 -68.38 34.80
N GLU A 9 -1.32 -68.56 34.09
CA GLU A 9 -2.20 -67.89 33.13
C GLU A 9 -3.38 -68.90 32.93
N ASP A 10 -4.51 -68.48 32.36
CA ASP A 10 -5.58 -69.28 31.70
C ASP A 10 -6.89 -68.45 31.82
N GLU A 11 -7.26 -67.59 30.87
CA GLU A 11 -7.85 -67.83 29.54
C GLU A 11 -9.21 -68.55 29.56
N GLU A 12 -10.29 -67.78 29.33
CA GLU A 12 -11.53 -68.10 28.60
C GLU A 12 -12.35 -66.78 28.58
N GLU A 13 -12.29 -65.93 27.55
CA GLU A 13 -12.97 -65.97 26.23
C GLU A 13 -14.51 -65.99 26.26
N VAL A 14 -15.09 -65.42 25.18
CA VAL A 14 -16.50 -65.26 24.78
C VAL A 14 -17.08 -63.86 25.10
N GLU A 15 -16.95 -62.87 24.21
CA GLU A 15 -17.67 -62.62 22.92
C GLU A 15 -18.94 -61.77 23.13
N GLU A 16 -18.94 -60.54 22.61
CA GLU A 16 -19.78 -60.03 21.49
C GLU A 16 -20.84 -59.06 22.09
N GLU A 17 -21.32 -57.96 21.53
CA GLU A 17 -21.22 -57.22 20.26
C GLU A 17 -21.96 -55.87 20.56
N VAL A 18 -21.42 -54.70 20.19
CA VAL A 18 -21.76 -53.91 18.99
C VAL A 18 -22.67 -52.69 19.28
N GLU A 19 -22.09 -51.54 18.94
CA GLU A 19 -22.64 -50.31 18.34
C GLU A 19 -23.86 -49.62 18.94
N GLU A 20 -23.67 -48.34 19.28
CA GLU A 20 -24.37 -47.27 18.58
C GLU A 20 -23.46 -46.03 18.53
N GLU A 21 -23.10 -45.65 17.30
CA GLU A 21 -22.36 -44.45 16.94
C GLU A 21 -23.24 -43.21 17.18
N GLU A 22 -22.81 -42.29 18.05
CA GLU A 22 -23.36 -40.93 18.07
C GLU A 22 -22.30 -40.01 17.44
N VAL A 23 -22.46 -39.81 16.12
CA VAL A 23 -21.71 -38.86 15.31
C VAL A 23 -22.13 -37.45 15.75
N GLY A 24 -21.39 -36.89 16.69
CA GLY A 24 -21.39 -35.47 16.97
C GLY A 24 -20.63 -34.75 15.86
N GLU A 25 -21.36 -34.19 14.89
CA GLU A 25 -20.85 -33.17 13.98
C GLU A 25 -20.54 -31.90 14.79
N GLU A 26 -19.36 -31.86 15.41
CA GLU A 26 -18.77 -30.59 15.81
C GLU A 26 -18.19 -29.95 14.55
N GLU A 27 -18.93 -28.98 13.99
CA GLU A 27 -18.44 -28.05 12.98
C GLU A 27 -17.12 -27.42 13.46
N GLU A 28 -16.00 -27.95 12.95
CA GLU A 28 -14.73 -27.24 12.94
C GLU A 28 -14.93 -25.97 12.11
N VAL A 29 -15.28 -24.88 12.80
CA VAL A 29 -15.10 -23.53 12.30
C VAL A 29 -13.59 -23.39 12.07
N GLU A 30 -13.15 -23.63 10.84
CA GLU A 30 -11.86 -23.17 10.34
C GLU A 30 -11.83 -21.64 10.51
N GLU A 31 -11.39 -21.22 11.68
CA GLU A 31 -10.86 -19.89 11.93
C GLU A 31 -9.67 -19.75 10.97
N ASN A 32 -9.96 -19.25 9.77
CA ASN A 32 -8.98 -18.73 8.84
C ASN A 32 -8.35 -17.48 9.50
N LYS A 33 -7.54 -17.72 10.52
CA LYS A 33 -6.54 -16.79 11.01
C LYS A 33 -5.51 -16.75 9.90
N GLU A 34 -5.72 -15.85 8.95
CA GLU A 34 -4.65 -15.40 8.07
C GLU A 34 -3.48 -15.03 8.97
N GLU A 35 -2.50 -15.95 9.07
CA GLU A 35 -1.28 -15.70 9.80
C GLU A 35 -0.69 -14.44 9.19
N PRO A 36 -0.50 -13.35 9.95
CA PRO A 36 0.04 -12.13 9.40
C PRO A 36 1.40 -12.49 8.85
N LEU A 37 1.54 -12.42 7.52
CA LEU A 37 2.78 -12.70 6.81
C LEU A 37 3.89 -11.96 7.53
N LEU A 38 4.67 -12.71 8.33
CA LEU A 38 5.74 -12.18 9.16
C LEU A 38 6.75 -11.61 8.20
N LEU A 39 6.62 -10.30 7.94
CA LEU A 39 7.60 -9.49 7.24
C LEU A 39 8.95 -9.91 7.80
N SER A 40 9.79 -10.49 6.95
CA SER A 40 11.07 -11.05 7.36
C SER A 40 11.91 -9.94 7.98
N VAL A 41 11.87 -9.82 9.31
CA VAL A 41 12.59 -8.79 10.04
C VAL A 41 14.07 -9.07 9.86
N LEU A 42 14.73 -8.25 9.04
CA LEU A 42 16.15 -8.37 8.78
C LEU A 42 16.91 -8.15 10.10
N ARG A 43 17.45 -9.23 10.65
CA ARG A 43 18.26 -9.16 11.86
C ARG A 43 19.65 -8.63 11.53
N PRO A 44 20.21 -7.71 12.35
CA PRO A 44 21.58 -7.25 12.16
C PRO A 44 22.55 -8.43 12.35
N SER A 45 23.24 -8.81 11.27
CA SER A 45 24.26 -9.87 11.30
C SER A 45 25.64 -9.27 11.61
N ILE A 46 26.11 -9.44 12.84
CA ILE A 46 27.49 -9.06 13.22
C ILE A 46 28.45 -10.18 12.81
N ARG A 47 29.39 -9.88 11.91
CA ARG A 47 30.47 -10.81 11.52
C ARG A 47 31.76 -10.42 12.23
N THR A 48 32.27 -11.31 13.08
CA THR A 48 33.60 -11.17 13.69
C THR A 48 34.66 -11.72 12.73
N ILE A 49 35.73 -10.95 12.49
CA ILE A 49 36.81 -11.31 11.55
C ILE A 49 38.12 -11.36 12.33
N SER A 50 38.86 -12.46 12.18
CA SER A 50 40.15 -12.62 12.85
C SER A 50 41.21 -11.64 12.30
N LYS A 51 42.12 -11.17 13.16
CA LYS A 51 43.25 -10.31 12.74
C LYS A 51 44.14 -10.98 11.69
N ALA A 52 44.27 -12.30 11.74
CA ALA A 52 45.01 -13.10 10.75
C ALA A 52 44.32 -13.12 9.38
N THR A 53 42.98 -13.09 9.35
CA THR A 53 42.22 -12.98 8.10
C THR A 53 42.38 -11.59 7.48
N ILE A 54 42.38 -10.55 8.30
CA ILE A 54 42.61 -9.16 7.86
C ILE A 54 43.99 -9.05 7.22
N SER A 55 45.06 -9.47 7.90
CA SER A 55 46.41 -9.33 7.36
C SER A 55 46.68 -10.16 6.10
N LYS A 56 46.03 -11.33 5.94
CA LYS A 56 46.21 -12.19 4.75
C LYS A 56 45.34 -11.79 3.55
N ARG A 57 44.08 -11.39 3.77
CA ARG A 57 43.10 -11.19 2.69
C ARG A 57 42.82 -9.73 2.37
N TRP A 58 43.09 -8.81 3.28
CA TRP A 58 42.80 -7.39 3.06
C TRP A 58 44.03 -6.73 2.47
N LYS A 59 43.82 -5.93 1.42
CA LYS A 59 44.90 -5.19 0.76
C LYS A 59 44.76 -3.70 1.06
N PRO A 60 45.87 -2.95 1.08
CA PRO A 60 45.79 -1.50 1.15
C PRO A 60 45.06 -0.96 -0.08
N LEU A 61 44.37 0.17 0.10
CA LEU A 61 43.63 0.81 -0.97
C LEU A 61 44.56 1.22 -2.12
N THR A 62 44.13 1.03 -3.37
CA THR A 62 44.92 1.46 -4.53
C THR A 62 45.02 3.00 -4.58
N SER A 63 46.12 3.52 -5.14
CA SER A 63 46.32 4.98 -5.25
C SER A 63 45.17 5.67 -6.01
N ILE A 64 44.62 5.02 -7.03
CA ILE A 64 43.49 5.53 -7.82
C ILE A 64 42.25 5.71 -6.94
N MET A 65 41.89 4.69 -6.16
CA MET A 65 40.73 4.77 -5.24
C MET A 65 40.94 5.80 -4.13
N LYS A 66 42.17 5.94 -3.61
CA LYS A 66 42.51 6.98 -2.63
C LYS A 66 42.25 8.38 -3.19
N LYS A 67 42.77 8.67 -4.38
CA LYS A 67 42.54 9.95 -5.07
C LYS A 67 41.06 10.20 -5.35
N HIS A 68 40.32 9.16 -5.75
CA HIS A 68 38.88 9.27 -5.97
C HIS A 68 38.11 9.62 -4.68
N LEU A 69 38.42 8.96 -3.56
CA LEU A 69 37.81 9.27 -2.25
C LEU A 69 38.13 10.69 -1.79
N VAL A 70 39.39 11.12 -1.93
CA VAL A 70 39.79 12.49 -1.59
C VAL A 70 39.05 13.50 -2.47
N GLY A 71 38.95 13.25 -3.78
CA GLY A 71 38.18 14.11 -4.69
C GLY A 71 36.69 14.20 -4.33
N MET A 72 36.06 13.09 -3.92
CA MET A 72 34.67 13.13 -3.42
C MET A 72 34.53 13.93 -2.13
N LEU A 73 35.48 13.81 -1.21
CA LEU A 73 35.50 14.61 0.02
C LEU A 73 35.68 16.10 -0.27
N GLU A 74 36.57 16.46 -1.20
CA GLU A 74 36.78 17.84 -1.64
C GLU A 74 35.53 18.41 -2.32
N ALA A 75 34.84 17.64 -3.16
CA ALA A 75 33.57 18.03 -3.77
C ALA A 75 32.46 18.25 -2.72
N ALA A 76 32.39 17.39 -1.69
CA ALA A 76 31.46 17.57 -0.57
C ALA A 76 31.81 18.82 0.27
N VAL A 77 33.10 19.11 0.48
CA VAL A 77 33.53 20.36 1.13
C VAL A 77 33.11 21.57 0.32
N ALA A 78 33.26 21.53 -1.01
CA ALA A 78 32.87 22.61 -1.90
C ALA A 78 31.35 22.89 -1.90
N SER A 79 30.51 21.87 -1.70
CA SER A 79 29.04 22.05 -1.62
C SER A 79 28.58 22.61 -0.27
N VAL A 80 29.31 22.35 0.81
CA VAL A 80 28.95 22.76 2.18
C VAL A 80 29.45 24.17 2.52
N LEU A 81 30.62 24.58 2.02
CA LEU A 81 31.22 25.89 2.32
C LEU A 81 30.32 27.11 2.02
N PRO A 82 29.54 27.15 0.92
CA PRO A 82 28.63 28.26 0.63
C PRO A 82 27.51 28.43 1.66
N GLN A 83 27.12 27.35 2.35
CA GLN A 83 26.03 27.34 3.33
C GLN A 83 26.43 28.00 4.66
N VAL A 84 27.72 28.21 4.92
CA VAL A 84 28.21 28.84 6.16
C VAL A 84 28.06 30.37 6.08
N PRO A 85 27.29 30.99 6.99
CA PRO A 85 27.09 32.44 7.00
C PRO A 85 28.32 33.17 7.55
N GLY A 86 28.75 34.21 6.82
CA GLY A 86 29.84 35.11 7.22
C GLY A 86 31.25 34.65 6.81
N GLU A 87 32.02 35.57 6.22
CA GLU A 87 33.30 35.24 5.56
C GLU A 87 34.37 34.71 6.54
N ARG A 88 34.49 35.31 7.73
CA ARG A 88 35.43 34.82 8.77
C ARG A 88 35.12 33.40 9.22
N ARG A 89 33.83 33.04 9.32
CA ARG A 89 33.40 31.69 9.71
C ARG A 89 33.61 30.70 8.57
N ARG A 90 33.39 31.13 7.32
CA ARG A 90 33.65 30.33 6.12
C ARG A 90 35.14 29.96 5.99
N ILE A 91 36.04 30.93 6.16
CA ILE A 91 37.49 30.68 6.14
C ILE A 91 37.89 29.72 7.28
N GLY A 92 37.35 29.92 8.49
CA GLY A 92 37.56 29.02 9.61
C GLY A 92 37.07 27.60 9.31
N ALA A 93 35.86 27.45 8.78
CA ALA A 93 35.29 26.16 8.39
C ALA A 93 36.11 25.48 7.29
N GLN A 94 36.56 26.22 6.28
CA GLN A 94 37.42 25.71 5.21
C GLN A 94 38.74 25.14 5.76
N GLN A 95 39.38 25.84 6.70
CA GLN A 95 40.61 25.35 7.33
C GLN A 95 40.38 24.06 8.11
N HIS A 96 39.30 23.98 8.90
CA HIS A 96 38.96 22.78 9.66
C HIS A 96 38.61 21.61 8.74
N LEU A 97 37.83 21.85 7.69
CA LEU A 97 37.47 20.83 6.71
C LEU A 97 38.70 20.32 5.95
N ASN A 98 39.60 21.20 5.52
CA ASN A 98 40.84 20.80 4.87
C ASN A 98 41.75 20.00 5.81
N GLN A 99 41.81 20.36 7.10
CA GLN A 99 42.53 19.56 8.10
C GLN A 99 41.90 18.17 8.29
N LEU A 100 40.57 18.07 8.26
CA LEU A 100 39.87 16.79 8.31
C LEU A 100 40.17 15.93 7.09
N VAL A 101 40.12 16.51 5.88
CA VAL A 101 40.47 15.80 4.64
C VAL A 101 41.88 15.24 4.72
N ARG A 102 42.88 16.03 5.16
CA ARG A 102 44.26 15.57 5.35
C ARG A 102 44.39 14.47 6.41
N LYS A 103 43.66 14.56 7.52
CA LYS A 103 43.63 13.50 8.55
C LYS A 103 43.02 12.21 8.02
N ILE A 104 41.99 12.32 7.18
CA ILE A 104 41.34 11.17 6.55
C ILE A 104 42.27 10.54 5.51
N GLU A 105 42.95 11.34 4.69
CA GLU A 105 43.96 10.89 3.74
C GLU A 105 45.08 10.09 4.43
N ALA A 106 45.66 10.64 5.51
CA ALA A 106 46.69 9.95 6.30
C ALA A 106 46.19 8.62 6.91
N LYS A 107 44.91 8.55 7.29
CA LYS A 107 44.31 7.30 7.79
C LYS A 107 44.03 6.30 6.67
N LEU A 108 43.62 6.78 5.49
CA LEU A 108 43.37 5.96 4.30
C LEU A 108 44.66 5.26 3.80
N GLU A 109 45.83 5.85 4.05
CA GLU A 109 47.10 5.23 3.70
C GLU A 109 47.34 3.89 4.42
N ASN A 110 46.99 3.84 5.70
CA ASN A 110 47.19 2.68 6.57
C ASN A 110 45.97 1.76 6.63
N THR A 111 44.87 2.12 5.96
CA THR A 111 43.63 1.35 6.00
C THR A 111 43.69 0.20 5.00
N THR A 112 43.68 -1.02 5.50
CA THR A 112 43.46 -2.22 4.69
C THR A 112 41.97 -2.44 4.50
N VAL A 113 41.54 -2.73 3.27
CA VAL A 113 40.15 -3.03 2.94
C VAL A 113 39.99 -4.48 2.51
N PRO A 114 38.84 -5.12 2.83
CA PRO A 114 38.53 -6.44 2.31
C PRO A 114 38.59 -6.44 0.79
N GLN A 115 39.30 -7.42 0.21
CA GLN A 115 39.11 -7.72 -1.20
C GLN A 115 37.72 -8.33 -1.34
N TYR A 116 36.75 -7.55 -1.83
CA TYR A 116 35.50 -8.12 -2.32
C TYR A 116 35.84 -9.21 -3.34
N ALA A 117 35.15 -10.34 -3.25
CA ALA A 117 35.40 -11.48 -4.11
C ALA A 117 35.45 -11.03 -5.57
N VAL A 118 36.63 -11.17 -6.18
CA VAL A 118 36.87 -10.93 -7.61
C VAL A 118 35.84 -11.76 -8.36
N GLY A 119 34.79 -11.12 -8.90
CA GLY A 119 33.66 -11.78 -9.55
C GLY A 119 32.26 -11.33 -9.08
N LYS A 120 32.12 -10.70 -7.91
CA LYS A 120 30.89 -10.01 -7.52
C LYS A 120 31.09 -8.51 -7.62
N ASN A 121 30.95 -7.99 -8.85
CA ASN A 121 30.80 -6.56 -9.07
C ASN A 121 29.47 -6.16 -8.44
N PHE A 122 29.51 -5.61 -7.22
CA PHE A 122 28.35 -5.03 -6.59
C PHE A 122 28.02 -3.74 -7.35
N ASP A 123 27.15 -3.87 -8.32
CA ASP A 123 26.70 -2.75 -9.13
C ASP A 123 25.69 -1.93 -8.33
N HIS A 124 26.20 -0.92 -7.65
CA HIS A 124 25.40 -0.04 -6.81
C HIS A 124 24.32 0.70 -7.63
N LYS A 125 24.58 0.96 -8.91
CA LYS A 125 23.66 1.65 -9.81
C LYS A 125 22.51 0.73 -10.20
N ARG A 126 22.83 -0.53 -10.53
CA ARG A 126 21.80 -1.56 -10.75
C ARG A 126 20.94 -1.79 -9.51
N LEU A 127 21.55 -1.87 -8.32
CA LEU A 127 20.80 -2.02 -7.08
C LEU A 127 19.95 -0.79 -6.77
N GLY A 128 20.46 0.41 -7.00
CA GLY A 128 19.70 1.66 -6.85
C GLY A 128 18.52 1.73 -7.82
N GLY A 129 18.69 1.27 -9.06
CA GLY A 129 17.61 1.14 -10.04
C GLY A 129 16.54 0.13 -9.61
N GLN A 130 16.96 -1.03 -9.09
CA GLN A 130 16.04 -2.02 -8.52
C GLN A 130 15.26 -1.48 -7.33
N ASN A 131 15.92 -0.74 -6.44
CA ASN A 131 15.24 -0.15 -5.28
C ASN A 131 14.21 0.90 -5.70
N LYS A 132 14.55 1.77 -6.67
CA LYS A 132 13.60 2.73 -7.24
C LYS A 132 12.42 2.03 -7.93
N LEU A 133 12.66 0.94 -8.64
CA LEU A 133 11.59 0.18 -9.28
C LEU A 133 10.65 -0.40 -8.22
N LEU A 134 11.20 -0.97 -7.15
CA LEU A 134 10.41 -1.47 -6.02
C LEU A 134 9.64 -0.35 -5.32
N GLU A 135 10.24 0.82 -5.11
CA GLU A 135 9.56 1.99 -4.56
C GLU A 135 8.39 2.44 -5.45
N ILE A 136 8.59 2.46 -6.78
CA ILE A 136 7.54 2.80 -7.75
C ILE A 136 6.40 1.79 -7.74
N THR A 137 6.68 0.50 -7.54
CA THR A 137 5.64 -0.53 -7.45
C THR A 137 4.93 -0.52 -6.10
N LEU A 138 5.65 -0.25 -5.01
CA LEU A 138 5.10 -0.29 -3.66
C LEU A 138 4.16 0.90 -3.36
N LEU A 139 4.47 2.08 -3.88
CA LEU A 139 3.64 3.28 -3.65
C LEU A 139 2.16 3.11 -4.07
N PRO A 140 1.82 2.66 -5.29
CA PRO A 140 0.43 2.47 -5.69
C PRO A 140 -0.24 1.34 -4.88
N GLU A 141 0.49 0.30 -4.47
CA GLU A 141 -0.05 -0.74 -3.60
C GLU A 141 -0.43 -0.19 -2.22
N ILE A 142 0.41 0.68 -1.64
CA ILE A 142 0.09 1.35 -0.37
C ILE A 142 -1.12 2.27 -0.52
N GLU A 143 -1.21 3.02 -1.61
CA GLU A 143 -2.38 3.88 -1.89
C GLU A 143 -3.66 3.06 -2.05
N GLN A 144 -3.59 1.93 -2.76
CA GLN A 144 -4.71 1.00 -2.91
C GLN A 144 -5.15 0.41 -1.56
N ILE A 145 -4.19 0.01 -0.71
CA ILE A 145 -4.49 -0.47 0.64
C ILE A 145 -5.21 0.60 1.45
N ALA A 146 -4.73 1.85 1.41
CA ALA A 146 -5.37 2.95 2.14
C ALA A 146 -6.80 3.24 1.64
N GLU A 147 -7.05 3.11 0.34
CA GLU A 147 -8.40 3.25 -0.24
C GLU A 147 -9.33 2.12 0.25
N MET A 148 -8.86 0.87 0.20
CA MET A 148 -9.62 -0.28 0.68
C MET A 148 -9.89 -0.21 2.19
N GLU A 149 -8.92 0.22 2.99
CA GLU A 149 -9.12 0.44 4.44
C GLU A 149 -10.19 1.51 4.68
N ALA A 150 -10.18 2.61 3.93
CA ALA A 150 -11.20 3.65 4.05
C ALA A 150 -12.60 3.13 3.66
N GLU A 151 -12.70 2.33 2.59
CA GLU A 151 -13.96 1.71 2.17
C GLU A 151 -14.47 0.71 3.21
N LEU A 152 -13.60 -0.14 3.75
CA LEU A 152 -13.93 -1.05 4.84
C LEU A 152 -14.48 -0.30 6.06
N THR A 153 -13.81 0.77 6.50
CA THR A 153 -14.31 1.55 7.64
C THR A 153 -15.68 2.16 7.38
N ARG A 154 -15.97 2.54 6.13
CA ARG A 154 -17.28 3.07 5.75
C ARG A 154 -18.35 1.98 5.80
N GLU A 155 -18.08 0.82 5.21
CA GLU A 155 -19.02 -0.32 5.23
C GLU A 155 -19.28 -0.81 6.65
N GLU A 156 -18.26 -0.85 7.51
CA GLU A 156 -18.42 -1.20 8.92
C GLU A 156 -19.34 -0.21 9.65
N MET A 157 -19.22 1.09 9.35
CA MET A 157 -20.07 2.13 9.93
C MET A 157 -21.51 2.04 9.44
N GLU A 158 -21.72 1.83 8.14
CA GLU A 158 -23.06 1.61 7.56
C GLU A 158 -23.70 0.34 8.15
N THR A 159 -22.95 -0.76 8.25
CA THR A 159 -23.41 -2.01 8.86
C THR A 159 -23.81 -1.83 10.34
N ARG A 160 -23.08 -1.00 11.10
CA ARG A 160 -23.44 -0.70 12.49
C ARG A 160 -24.75 0.07 12.56
N GLN A 161 -24.94 1.06 11.70
CA GLN A 161 -26.19 1.84 11.63
C GLN A 161 -27.37 0.93 11.28
N ASP A 162 -27.24 0.09 10.26
CA ASP A 162 -28.29 -0.84 9.84
C ASP A 162 -28.68 -1.81 10.97
N LYS A 163 -27.69 -2.31 11.73
CA LYS A 163 -27.95 -3.16 12.90
C LYS A 163 -28.70 -2.43 14.00
N GLU A 164 -28.36 -1.17 14.27
CA GLU A 164 -29.07 -0.34 15.24
C GLU A 164 -30.50 -0.05 14.80
N GLU A 165 -30.71 0.29 13.52
CA GLU A 165 -32.04 0.51 12.96
C GLU A 165 -32.90 -0.76 13.01
N LEU A 166 -32.34 -1.89 12.61
CA LEU A 166 -33.02 -3.19 12.67
C LEU A 166 -33.42 -3.54 14.11
N HIS A 167 -32.55 -3.28 15.09
CA HIS A 167 -32.90 -3.46 16.51
C HIS A 167 -34.08 -2.58 16.91
N GLN A 168 -34.07 -1.30 16.55
CA GLN A 168 -35.18 -0.38 16.82
C GLN A 168 -36.49 -0.82 16.16
N PHE A 169 -36.44 -1.30 14.92
CA PHE A 169 -37.62 -1.83 14.22
C PHE A 169 -38.15 -3.09 14.90
N GLN A 170 -37.28 -3.99 15.36
CA GLN A 170 -37.69 -5.18 16.10
C GLN A 170 -38.36 -4.82 17.44
N GLU A 171 -37.84 -3.85 18.18
CA GLU A 171 -38.47 -3.36 19.41
C GLU A 171 -39.83 -2.70 19.15
N LYS A 172 -39.93 -1.86 18.11
CA LYS A 172 -41.19 -1.26 17.68
C LYS A 172 -42.21 -2.32 17.26
N ARG A 173 -41.77 -3.35 16.52
CA ARG A 173 -42.63 -4.47 16.13
C ARG A 173 -43.15 -5.21 17.37
N LYS A 174 -42.26 -5.59 18.29
CA LYS A 174 -42.63 -6.28 19.56
C LYS A 174 -43.63 -5.46 20.38
N THR A 175 -43.42 -4.14 20.51
CA THR A 175 -44.33 -3.26 21.27
C THR A 175 -45.68 -3.08 20.58
N LEU A 176 -45.70 -2.98 19.24
CA LEU A 176 -46.94 -2.94 18.47
C LEU A 176 -47.69 -4.27 18.56
N ASP A 177 -47.02 -5.41 18.44
CA ASP A 177 -47.62 -6.74 18.56
C ASP A 177 -48.20 -6.94 19.97
N ALA A 178 -47.47 -6.55 21.02
CA ALA A 178 -47.96 -6.60 22.40
C ALA A 178 -49.19 -5.69 22.62
N ARG A 179 -49.18 -4.49 22.05
CA ARG A 179 -50.35 -3.58 22.08
C ARG A 179 -51.51 -4.16 21.31
N ASN A 180 -51.26 -4.73 20.13
CA ASN A 180 -52.29 -5.28 19.27
C ASN A 180 -52.95 -6.49 19.93
N THR A 181 -52.18 -7.43 20.44
CA THR A 181 -52.68 -8.58 21.21
C THR A 181 -53.47 -8.14 22.45
N ALA A 182 -53.03 -7.11 23.18
CA ALA A 182 -53.78 -6.56 24.30
C ALA A 182 -55.12 -5.92 23.87
N LEU A 183 -55.13 -5.17 22.75
CA LEU A 183 -56.35 -4.60 22.18
C LEU A 183 -57.31 -5.68 21.67
N HIS A 184 -56.81 -6.71 20.99
CA HIS A 184 -57.58 -7.88 20.57
C HIS A 184 -58.28 -8.54 21.76
N LYS A 185 -57.57 -8.73 22.87
CA LYS A 185 -58.12 -9.35 24.08
C LYS A 185 -59.16 -8.46 24.77
N ALA A 186 -58.89 -7.16 24.91
CA ALA A 186 -59.65 -6.27 25.80
C ALA A 186 -60.74 -5.42 25.12
N LYS A 187 -60.52 -4.94 23.89
CA LYS A 187 -61.36 -3.87 23.29
C LYS A 187 -62.09 -4.27 22.01
N LEU A 188 -61.81 -5.43 21.43
CA LEU A 188 -62.54 -5.90 20.26
C LEU A 188 -63.88 -6.53 20.63
N HIS A 189 -64.85 -6.37 19.74
CA HIS A 189 -66.13 -7.05 19.80
C HIS A 189 -65.92 -8.57 19.65
N PRO A 190 -66.66 -9.44 20.35
CA PRO A 190 -66.46 -10.90 20.33
C PRO A 190 -66.41 -11.52 18.92
N LEU A 191 -67.16 -10.97 17.96
CA LEU A 191 -67.15 -11.42 16.55
C LEU A 191 -65.83 -11.15 15.81
N LEU A 192 -64.98 -10.24 16.28
CA LEU A 192 -63.66 -9.91 15.72
C LEU A 192 -62.51 -10.59 16.48
N LYS A 193 -62.82 -11.37 17.53
CA LYS A 193 -61.85 -12.16 18.30
C LYS A 193 -61.68 -13.57 17.77
N LEU A 194 -62.59 -14.02 16.91
CA LEU A 194 -62.41 -15.23 16.14
C LEU A 194 -61.29 -14.95 15.15
N GLU A 195 -60.17 -15.67 15.28
CA GLU A 195 -59.18 -15.76 14.22
C GLU A 195 -59.93 -16.23 12.98
N VAL A 196 -59.96 -15.37 11.95
CA VAL A 196 -60.57 -15.73 10.68
C VAL A 196 -59.67 -16.84 10.10
N GLU A 197 -60.13 -18.10 10.19
CA GLU A 197 -59.44 -19.27 9.61
C GLU A 197 -59.36 -19.20 8.08
N GLU A 198 -60.11 -18.29 7.47
CA GLU A 198 -60.06 -18.03 6.04
C GLU A 198 -59.22 -16.76 5.78
N PRO A 199 -58.08 -16.86 5.06
CA PRO A 199 -57.38 -15.67 4.62
C PRO A 199 -58.35 -14.83 3.79
N VAL A 200 -58.63 -13.61 4.26
CA VAL A 200 -59.35 -12.62 3.45
C VAL A 200 -58.54 -12.45 2.17
N GLU A 201 -59.08 -12.93 1.05
CA GLU A 201 -58.53 -12.69 -0.28
C GLU A 201 -58.52 -11.18 -0.48
N ILE A 202 -57.33 -10.58 -0.33
CA ILE A 202 -57.15 -9.17 -0.64
C ILE A 202 -57.31 -9.08 -2.14
N ASP A 203 -58.40 -8.47 -2.60
CA ASP A 203 -58.67 -8.27 -4.01
C ASP A 203 -57.45 -7.61 -4.68
N ASP A 204 -56.79 -8.36 -5.56
CA ASP A 204 -55.66 -7.96 -6.39
C ASP A 204 -55.87 -6.62 -7.10
N VAL A 205 -57.13 -6.24 -7.32
CA VAL A 205 -57.55 -5.00 -7.97
C VAL A 205 -57.25 -3.77 -7.12
N THR A 206 -57.42 -3.87 -5.79
CA THR A 206 -57.15 -2.76 -4.87
C THR A 206 -55.64 -2.57 -4.68
N ILE A 207 -54.90 -3.67 -4.55
CA ILE A 207 -53.43 -3.63 -4.48
C ILE A 207 -52.85 -3.05 -5.78
N ARG A 208 -53.31 -3.51 -6.95
CA ARG A 208 -52.87 -2.94 -8.25
C ARG A 208 -53.21 -1.46 -8.34
N GLY A 209 -54.38 -1.03 -7.84
CA GLY A 209 -54.78 0.37 -7.82
C GLY A 209 -53.86 1.25 -6.97
N GLU A 210 -53.40 0.76 -5.82
CA GLU A 210 -52.47 1.48 -4.95
C GLU A 210 -51.02 1.44 -5.47
N VAL A 211 -50.58 0.31 -6.03
CA VAL A 211 -49.26 0.17 -6.67
C VAL A 211 -49.14 1.12 -7.87
N VAL A 212 -50.18 1.25 -8.69
CA VAL A 212 -50.19 2.19 -9.81
C VAL A 212 -50.16 3.64 -9.32
N LYS A 213 -50.83 3.97 -8.21
CA LYS A 213 -50.75 5.31 -7.61
C LYS A 213 -49.35 5.60 -7.05
N ALA A 214 -48.74 4.64 -6.35
CA ALA A 214 -47.39 4.76 -5.83
C ALA A 214 -46.33 4.85 -6.96
N GLN A 215 -46.54 4.14 -8.07
CA GLN A 215 -45.70 4.25 -9.26
C GLN A 215 -45.86 5.63 -9.94
N ALA A 216 -47.09 6.14 -10.06
CA ALA A 216 -47.33 7.47 -10.60
C ALA A 216 -46.76 8.61 -9.72
N GLU A 217 -46.70 8.41 -8.41
CA GLU A 217 -46.05 9.33 -7.47
C GLU A 217 -44.52 9.25 -7.58
N ARG A 218 -43.94 8.05 -7.67
CA ARG A 218 -42.49 7.87 -7.97
C ARG A 218 -42.09 8.50 -9.30
N GLU A 219 -42.87 8.33 -10.35
CA GLU A 219 -42.60 8.96 -11.65
C GLU A 219 -42.71 10.50 -11.60
N ARG A 220 -43.53 11.06 -10.70
CA ARG A 220 -43.59 12.51 -10.46
C ARG A 220 -42.36 13.00 -9.70
N GLU A 221 -41.89 12.24 -8.72
CA GLU A 221 -40.67 12.52 -7.97
C GLU A 221 -39.40 12.39 -8.84
N GLU A 222 -39.36 11.40 -9.73
CA GLU A 222 -38.29 11.25 -10.73
C GLU A 222 -38.27 12.38 -11.76
N LYS A 223 -39.43 12.94 -12.13
CA LYS A 223 -39.50 14.15 -12.97
C LYS A 223 -39.08 15.42 -12.23
N LEU A 224 -39.06 15.39 -10.90
CA LEU A 224 -38.45 16.39 -10.02
C LEU A 224 -36.98 16.08 -9.70
N ALA A 225 -36.46 14.93 -10.15
CA ALA A 225 -35.07 14.57 -9.94
C ALA A 225 -34.16 15.61 -10.61
N PHE A 226 -33.13 15.96 -9.86
CA PHE A 226 -32.13 16.97 -10.21
C PHE A 226 -31.57 16.72 -11.62
N LEU A 227 -31.90 17.60 -12.56
CA LEU A 227 -31.33 17.58 -13.91
C LEU A 227 -30.04 18.41 -13.92
N PRO A 228 -28.85 17.78 -13.90
CA PRO A 228 -27.57 18.48 -13.78
C PRO A 228 -27.33 19.48 -14.93
N ASP A 229 -27.94 19.25 -16.09
CA ASP A 229 -27.85 20.14 -17.26
C ASP A 229 -28.65 21.45 -17.12
N LYS A 230 -29.69 21.48 -16.28
CA LYS A 230 -30.50 22.68 -16.05
C LYS A 230 -29.92 23.58 -14.96
N ASP A 231 -29.13 23.02 -14.05
CA ASP A 231 -28.49 23.77 -12.97
C ASP A 231 -27.52 24.84 -13.53
N ARG A 232 -27.78 26.09 -13.15
CA ARG A 232 -26.98 27.25 -13.57
C ARG A 232 -25.59 27.22 -12.92
N ALA A 233 -25.48 26.74 -11.68
CA ALA A 233 -24.23 26.67 -10.95
C ALA A 233 -23.31 25.60 -11.58
N LEU A 234 -23.82 24.40 -11.84
CA LEU A 234 -23.06 23.33 -12.49
C LEU A 234 -22.63 23.71 -13.91
N ARG A 235 -23.46 24.41 -14.68
CA ARG A 235 -23.05 24.92 -16.01
C ARG A 235 -21.93 25.95 -15.93
N ALA A 236 -21.93 26.82 -14.92
CA ALA A 236 -20.85 27.77 -14.71
C ALA A 236 -19.53 27.05 -14.35
N VAL A 237 -19.61 26.05 -13.47
CA VAL A 237 -18.46 25.22 -13.10
C VAL A 237 -17.93 24.44 -14.31
N ARG A 238 -18.81 23.78 -15.08
CA ARG A 238 -18.42 23.03 -16.29
C ARG A 238 -17.73 23.91 -17.31
N LYS A 239 -18.23 25.14 -17.53
CA LYS A 239 -17.57 26.13 -18.39
C LYS A 239 -16.20 26.55 -17.87
N SER A 240 -16.07 26.77 -16.56
CA SER A 240 -14.80 27.12 -15.92
C SER A 240 -13.78 25.99 -16.03
N VAL A 241 -14.19 24.74 -15.79
CA VAL A 241 -13.34 23.56 -15.91
C VAL A 241 -12.91 23.35 -17.36
N ALA A 242 -13.84 23.44 -18.32
CA ALA A 242 -13.51 23.33 -19.74
C ALA A 242 -12.50 24.39 -20.20
N ALA A 243 -12.65 25.64 -19.76
CA ALA A 243 -11.69 26.71 -20.06
C ALA A 243 -10.31 26.45 -19.44
N ARG A 244 -10.24 25.89 -18.22
CA ARG A 244 -8.97 25.51 -17.58
C ARG A 244 -8.30 24.33 -18.27
N LEU A 245 -9.06 23.36 -18.75
CA LEU A 245 -8.53 22.23 -19.53
C LEU A 245 -7.96 22.71 -20.87
N GLN A 246 -8.68 23.59 -21.58
CA GLN A 246 -8.15 24.21 -22.81
C GLN A 246 -6.84 24.97 -22.54
N LEU A 247 -6.76 25.74 -21.45
CA LEU A 247 -5.53 26.43 -21.08
C LEU A 247 -4.39 25.46 -20.75
N ALA A 248 -4.69 24.32 -20.12
CA ALA A 248 -3.70 23.29 -19.85
C ALA A 248 -3.21 22.65 -21.16
N ASP A 249 -4.12 22.34 -22.09
CA ASP A 249 -3.79 21.81 -23.41
C ASP A 249 -2.89 22.78 -24.19
N ASP A 250 -3.21 24.07 -24.19
CA ASP A 250 -2.40 25.08 -24.87
C ASP A 250 -0.98 25.19 -24.26
N ARG A 251 -0.85 25.11 -22.92
CA ARG A 251 0.47 25.06 -22.26
C ARG A 251 1.25 23.79 -22.60
N THR A 252 0.58 22.65 -22.71
CA THR A 252 1.27 21.41 -23.11
C THR A 252 1.80 21.49 -24.54
N ARG A 253 1.08 22.16 -25.45
CA ARG A 253 1.56 22.41 -26.81
C ARG A 253 2.78 23.33 -26.83
N GLU A 254 2.80 24.38 -26.02
CA GLU A 254 3.98 25.25 -25.90
C GLU A 254 5.20 24.48 -25.40
N LEU A 255 5.01 23.54 -24.46
CA LEU A 255 6.08 22.67 -23.99
C LEU A 255 6.55 21.68 -25.05
N ASP A 256 5.65 21.14 -25.86
CA ASP A 256 5.99 20.27 -26.99
C ASP A 256 6.81 21.02 -28.05
N ASP A 257 6.48 22.27 -28.35
CA ASP A 257 7.25 23.12 -29.27
C ASP A 257 8.67 23.37 -28.74
N VAL A 258 8.81 23.61 -27.43
CA VAL A 258 10.12 23.75 -26.78
C VAL A 258 10.91 22.44 -26.84
N ALA A 259 10.26 21.30 -26.57
CA ALA A 259 10.89 19.98 -26.64
C ALA A 259 11.38 19.65 -28.06
N GLN A 260 10.58 19.98 -29.08
CA GLN A 260 10.97 19.87 -30.49
C GLN A 260 12.13 20.79 -30.84
N GLY A 261 12.11 22.03 -30.34
CA GLY A 261 13.20 23.00 -30.49
C GLY A 261 14.52 22.50 -29.88
N ILE A 262 14.46 21.94 -28.67
CA ILE A 262 15.62 21.32 -28.01
C ILE A 262 16.14 20.15 -28.85
N SER A 263 15.25 19.27 -29.34
CA SER A 263 15.62 18.12 -30.17
C SER A 263 16.26 18.53 -31.51
N LEU A 264 15.81 19.65 -32.10
CA LEU A 264 16.42 20.24 -33.30
C LEU A 264 17.81 20.82 -33.00
N ALA A 265 17.93 21.56 -31.89
CA ALA A 265 19.20 22.13 -31.45
C ALA A 265 20.23 21.03 -31.13
N GLU A 266 19.81 19.97 -30.45
CA GLU A 266 20.64 18.81 -30.16
C GLU A 266 21.16 18.17 -31.44
N ARG A 267 20.29 17.91 -32.43
CA ARG A 267 20.70 17.39 -33.75
C ARG A 267 21.69 18.32 -34.46
N HIS A 268 21.49 19.63 -34.39
CA HIS A 268 22.41 20.59 -34.99
C HIS A 268 23.78 20.61 -34.28
N VAL A 269 23.80 20.53 -32.95
CA VAL A 269 25.03 20.43 -32.16
C VAL A 269 25.76 19.13 -32.47
N LEU A 270 25.05 18.01 -32.53
CA LEU A 270 25.63 16.71 -32.93
C LEU A 270 26.23 16.77 -34.33
N GLY A 271 25.52 17.36 -35.31
CA GLY A 271 26.04 17.53 -36.67
C GLY A 271 27.29 18.42 -36.73
N LEU A 272 27.34 19.51 -35.95
CA LEU A 272 28.55 20.34 -35.84
C LEU A 272 29.72 19.57 -35.19
N MET A 273 29.43 18.73 -34.19
CA MET A 273 30.44 17.90 -33.53
C MET A 273 30.98 16.79 -34.42
N GLU A 274 30.14 16.20 -35.28
CA GLU A 274 30.55 15.25 -36.32
C GLU A 274 31.44 15.94 -37.36
N GLY A 275 31.05 17.12 -37.84
CA GLY A 275 31.86 17.91 -38.80
C GLY A 275 33.23 18.33 -38.27
N LEU A 276 33.37 18.46 -36.95
CA LEU A 276 34.64 18.79 -36.28
C LEU A 276 35.44 17.54 -35.83
N GLY A 277 34.95 16.33 -36.08
CA GLY A 277 35.59 15.08 -35.63
C GLY A 277 35.61 14.93 -34.10
N LEU A 278 34.73 15.65 -33.39
CA LEU A 278 34.62 15.65 -31.93
C LEU A 278 33.58 14.64 -31.43
N ALA A 279 32.72 14.13 -32.31
CA ALA A 279 31.66 13.18 -31.99
C ALA A 279 32.18 11.91 -31.28
N GLU A 280 33.23 11.27 -31.81
CA GLU A 280 33.82 10.08 -31.19
C GLU A 280 34.44 10.38 -29.81
N ARG A 281 35.09 11.55 -29.65
CA ARG A 281 35.72 11.96 -28.39
C ARG A 281 34.72 12.27 -27.28
N VAL A 282 33.51 12.72 -27.62
CA VAL A 282 32.46 12.99 -26.65
C VAL A 282 31.63 11.76 -26.35
N ALA A 283 31.38 10.87 -27.33
CA ALA A 283 30.77 9.56 -27.09
C ALA A 283 31.59 8.73 -26.09
N ASP A 284 32.92 8.72 -26.25
CA ASP A 284 33.86 8.02 -25.36
C ASP A 284 33.91 8.60 -23.94
N ARG A 285 33.57 9.88 -23.76
CA ARG A 285 33.53 10.53 -22.42
C ARG A 285 32.14 10.52 -21.79
N GLY A 286 31.07 10.55 -22.59
CA GLY A 286 29.68 10.60 -22.14
C GLY A 286 29.13 9.27 -21.63
N LEU A 287 29.62 8.13 -22.17
CA LEU A 287 29.30 6.80 -21.65
C LEU A 287 29.94 6.53 -20.26
N SER A 288 30.89 7.37 -19.81
CA SER A 288 31.50 7.26 -18.49
C SER A 288 30.72 7.94 -17.36
N THR A 289 29.73 8.80 -17.66
CA THR A 289 29.03 9.62 -16.64
C THR A 289 27.55 9.28 -16.42
N VAL A 290 26.98 8.32 -17.17
CA VAL A 290 25.56 7.91 -17.04
C VAL A 290 25.39 6.43 -16.66
N THR A 291 26.46 5.74 -16.30
CA THR A 291 26.25 4.69 -15.29
C THR A 291 26.14 5.40 -13.95
#